data_AF-A0A4U1I9K4-F1
#
_entry.id   AF-A0A4U1I9K4-F1
#
_cell.length_a   1.000
_cell.length_b   1.000
_cell.length_c   1.000
_cell.angle_alpha   90.00
_cell.angle_beta   90.00
_cell.angle_gamma   90.00
#
_symmetry.space_group_name_H-M   'P 1'
#
loop_
_entity.id
_entity.type
_entity.pdbx_description
1 polymer ?
#
loop_
_entity_poly.entity_id
_entity_poly.type
_entity_poly.pdbx_seq_one_letter_code
_entity_poly.pdbx_strand_id
1 'polypeptide(L)'
;MGWMGAVGKRIAREHGYIAGYGWVVAGARITAQQWTRLRRPLCPKCGEGYLFPAQVEADRGGPDLSGYVGCSRCDHYEAAGRNKDAETIARLHALAEQRFADPVEREAKVRQYRAQSRCMYGLALVCLGIALWMMASNPVHTVYINVAMIGLFVMAKGMRASYRGWQVQHSRFFEPGLFRIWFSSGKWFL
;
A
#
# COMPACT_ATOMS: atom_id res chain seq x y z
N MET A 1 -10.85 -8.87 -35.09
CA MET A 1 -9.70 -9.09 -34.17
C MET A 1 -8.43 -9.04 -35.02
N GLY A 2 -7.69 -7.94 -34.96
CA GLY A 2 -6.74 -7.53 -35.99
C GLY A 2 -5.37 -8.22 -35.93
N TRP A 3 -4.96 -8.77 -37.07
CA TRP A 3 -3.66 -9.37 -37.37
C TRP A 3 -2.44 -8.54 -36.94
N MET A 4 -2.57 -7.21 -36.87
CA MET A 4 -1.53 -6.30 -36.37
C MET A 4 -1.14 -6.52 -34.90
N GLY A 5 -2.06 -7.01 -34.05
CA GLY A 5 -1.76 -7.32 -32.66
C GLY A 5 -0.92 -8.59 -32.46
N ALA A 6 -1.00 -9.53 -33.40
CA ALA A 6 -0.22 -10.76 -33.38
C ALA A 6 1.21 -10.54 -33.91
N VAL A 7 1.35 -9.70 -34.93
CA VAL A 7 2.64 -9.32 -35.51
C VAL A 7 3.44 -8.45 -34.53
N GLY A 8 2.80 -7.47 -33.87
CA GLY A 8 3.46 -6.64 -32.85
C GLY A 8 3.97 -7.45 -31.65
N LYS A 9 3.26 -8.50 -31.24
CA LYS A 9 3.69 -9.41 -30.17
C LYS A 9 4.83 -10.34 -30.60
N ARG A 10 4.94 -10.72 -31.88
CA ARG A 10 6.09 -11.48 -32.39
C ARG A 10 7.34 -10.63 -32.52
N ILE A 11 7.22 -9.43 -33.09
CA ILE A 11 8.35 -8.50 -33.26
C ILE A 11 8.93 -8.10 -31.89
N ALA A 12 8.07 -7.86 -30.88
CA ALA A 12 8.52 -7.61 -29.51
C ALA A 12 9.20 -8.82 -28.84
N ARG A 13 8.85 -10.05 -29.23
CA ARG A 13 9.50 -11.28 -28.73
C ARG A 13 10.84 -11.56 -29.41
N GLU A 14 10.94 -11.30 -30.72
CA GLU A 14 12.14 -11.60 -31.51
C GLU A 14 13.23 -10.53 -31.35
N HIS A 15 12.87 -9.25 -31.19
CA HIS A 15 13.84 -8.15 -31.02
C HIS A 15 14.14 -7.77 -29.57
N GLY A 16 13.49 -8.40 -28.58
CA GLY A 16 13.71 -8.15 -27.15
C GLY A 16 15.12 -8.54 -26.63
N TYR A 17 15.91 -9.24 -27.44
CA TYR A 17 17.27 -9.69 -27.10
C TYR A 17 18.38 -8.68 -27.46
N ILE A 18 18.09 -7.60 -28.19
CA ILE A 18 19.13 -6.74 -28.79
C ILE A 18 19.67 -5.66 -27.82
N ALA A 19 19.04 -5.40 -26.67
CA ALA A 19 19.40 -4.26 -25.82
C ALA A 19 19.48 -4.54 -24.31
N GLY A 20 19.81 -5.76 -23.89
CA GLY A 20 19.99 -6.09 -22.45
C GLY A 20 18.73 -5.88 -21.57
N TYR A 21 17.59 -5.56 -22.18
CA TYR A 21 16.34 -5.24 -21.49
C TYR A 21 15.80 -6.43 -20.70
N GLY A 22 16.10 -7.66 -21.16
CA GLY A 22 15.81 -8.89 -20.41
C GLY A 22 16.48 -8.92 -19.03
N TRP A 23 17.74 -8.46 -18.92
CA TRP A 23 18.46 -8.38 -17.64
C TRP A 23 17.91 -7.28 -16.74
N VAL A 24 17.49 -6.14 -17.32
CA VAL A 24 16.87 -5.04 -16.56
C VAL A 24 15.49 -5.46 -16.03
N VAL A 25 14.67 -6.12 -16.85
CA VAL A 25 13.36 -6.63 -16.43
C VAL A 25 13.49 -7.77 -15.43
N ALA A 26 14.44 -8.69 -15.63
CA ALA A 26 14.73 -9.76 -14.67
C ALA A 26 15.24 -9.18 -13.33
N GLY A 27 16.16 -8.22 -13.38
CA GLY A 27 16.66 -7.51 -12.22
C GLY A 27 15.54 -6.79 -11.46
N ALA A 28 14.72 -6.01 -12.16
CA ALA A 28 13.56 -5.33 -11.57
C ALA A 28 12.57 -6.32 -10.94
N ARG A 29 12.38 -7.50 -11.54
CA ARG A 29 11.54 -8.57 -10.99
C ARG A 29 12.14 -9.18 -9.72
N ILE A 30 13.44 -9.44 -9.70
CA ILE A 30 14.16 -9.95 -8.52
C ILE A 30 14.10 -8.91 -7.40
N THR A 31 14.37 -7.64 -7.69
CA THR A 31 14.25 -6.55 -6.71
C THR A 31 12.82 -6.43 -6.21
N ALA A 32 11.81 -6.50 -7.07
CA ALA A 32 10.40 -6.49 -6.66
C ALA A 32 10.03 -7.70 -5.79
N GLN A 33 10.57 -8.89 -6.09
CA GLN A 33 10.38 -10.10 -5.30
C GLN A 33 11.09 -10.03 -3.94
N GLN A 34 12.32 -9.52 -3.89
CA GLN A 34 13.04 -9.29 -2.65
C GLN A 34 12.37 -8.19 -1.81
N TRP A 35 11.87 -7.14 -2.46
CA TRP A 35 11.13 -6.07 -1.80
C TRP A 35 9.81 -6.56 -1.23
N THR A 36 9.10 -7.43 -1.94
CA THR A 36 7.90 -8.09 -1.41
C THR A 36 8.23 -9.05 -0.28
N ARG A 37 9.37 -9.78 -0.32
CA ARG A 37 9.86 -10.61 0.79
C ARG A 37 10.19 -9.78 2.04
N LEU A 38 10.88 -8.65 1.88
CA LEU A 38 11.22 -7.72 2.96
C LEU A 38 9.98 -7.04 3.56
N ARG A 39 8.92 -6.89 2.77
CA ARG A 39 7.63 -6.30 3.21
C ARG A 39 6.61 -7.34 3.65
N ARG A 40 6.95 -8.64 3.71
CA ARG A 40 6.02 -9.63 4.24
C ARG A 40 5.77 -9.33 5.71
N PRO A 41 4.51 -9.26 6.15
CA PRO A 41 4.22 -9.13 7.56
C PRO A 41 4.79 -10.35 8.29
N LEU A 42 5.44 -10.08 9.43
CA LEU A 42 5.89 -11.12 10.35
C LEU A 42 4.65 -11.81 10.93
N CYS A 43 4.80 -13.09 11.24
CA CYS A 43 3.75 -13.86 11.88
C CYS A 43 3.50 -13.30 13.28
N PRO A 44 2.24 -12.95 13.61
CA PRO A 44 1.89 -12.42 14.93
C PRO A 44 2.07 -13.47 16.04
N LYS A 45 2.07 -14.77 15.70
CA LYS A 45 2.17 -15.86 16.67
C LYS A 45 3.61 -16.10 17.15
N CYS A 46 4.56 -16.18 16.22
CA CYS A 46 5.95 -16.53 16.52
C CYS A 46 6.95 -15.38 16.35
N GLY A 47 6.57 -14.25 15.75
CA GLY A 47 7.44 -13.07 15.56
C GLY A 47 8.59 -13.25 14.56
N GLU A 48 8.99 -14.49 14.27
CA GLU A 48 10.15 -14.81 13.45
C GLU A 48 9.80 -15.36 12.05
N GLY A 49 8.58 -15.88 11.87
CA GLY A 49 8.11 -16.42 10.59
C GLY A 49 7.47 -15.33 9.73
N TYR A 50 7.36 -15.56 8.42
CA TYR A 50 6.65 -14.67 7.51
C TYR A 50 5.27 -15.27 7.19
N LEU A 51 4.29 -14.44 6.83
CA LEU A 51 3.00 -14.93 6.32
C LEU A 51 3.06 -15.18 4.81
N PHE A 52 2.55 -16.32 4.32
CA PHE A 52 2.27 -16.59 2.89
C PHE A 52 0.80 -16.87 2.69
N PRO A 53 0.25 -16.56 1.50
CA PRO A 53 -1.00 -17.19 1.09
C PRO A 53 -0.81 -18.71 1.20
N ALA A 54 -1.74 -19.38 1.88
CA ALA A 54 -1.75 -20.83 1.95
C ALA A 54 -1.94 -21.35 0.51
N GLN A 55 -0.86 -21.79 -0.12
CA GLN A 55 -0.94 -22.50 -1.40
C GLN A 55 -1.21 -23.95 -1.08
N VAL A 56 -2.49 -24.29 -0.95
CA VAL A 56 -2.91 -25.69 -0.96
C VAL A 56 -3.54 -25.90 -2.33
N GLU A 57 -2.90 -26.70 -3.16
CA GLU A 57 -3.53 -27.26 -4.36
C GLU A 57 -4.81 -27.94 -3.90
N ALA A 58 -5.94 -27.49 -4.44
CA ALA A 58 -7.25 -28.10 -4.22
C ALA A 58 -7.31 -29.47 -4.92
N ASP A 59 -6.37 -30.36 -4.62
CA ASP A 59 -6.42 -31.73 -5.07
C ASP A 59 -7.45 -32.46 -4.20
N ARG A 60 -8.60 -32.72 -4.83
CA ARG A 60 -9.66 -33.64 -4.38
C ARG A 60 -10.41 -33.23 -3.10
N GLY A 61 -11.24 -32.20 -3.21
CA GLY A 61 -12.38 -32.00 -2.30
C GLY A 61 -12.06 -31.40 -0.92
N GLY A 62 -10.86 -30.84 -0.73
CA GLY A 62 -10.54 -30.06 0.47
C GLY A 62 -11.20 -28.67 0.46
N PRO A 63 -11.38 -28.03 1.64
CA PRO A 63 -11.92 -26.68 1.74
C PRO A 63 -11.05 -25.67 0.98
N ASP A 64 -11.69 -24.73 0.26
CA ASP A 64 -11.01 -23.65 -0.46
C ASP A 64 -10.32 -22.70 0.53
N LEU A 65 -8.99 -22.80 0.59
CA LEU A 65 -8.13 -21.99 1.47
C LEU A 65 -7.55 -20.76 0.75
N SER A 66 -8.05 -20.39 -0.44
CA SER A 66 -7.58 -19.21 -1.20
C SER A 66 -7.71 -17.88 -0.44
N GLY A 67 -8.47 -17.87 0.66
CA GLY A 67 -8.62 -16.75 1.58
C GLY A 67 -7.82 -16.85 2.88
N TYR A 68 -6.83 -17.74 3.03
CA TYR A 68 -6.04 -17.89 4.26
C TYR A 68 -4.55 -17.63 4.04
N VAL A 69 -3.89 -17.10 5.07
CA VAL A 69 -2.43 -16.96 5.15
C VAL A 69 -1.87 -17.85 6.25
N GLY A 70 -0.82 -18.60 5.93
CA GLY A 70 -0.08 -19.47 6.85
C GLY A 70 1.29 -18.90 7.21
N CYS A 71 1.89 -19.38 8.30
CA CYS A 71 3.24 -19.03 8.74
C CYS A 71 4.29 -20.10 8.36
N SER A 72 5.56 -19.71 8.21
CA SER A 72 6.66 -20.54 7.62
C SER A 72 7.26 -21.45 8.63
N ARG A 73 7.02 -21.12 9.89
CA ARG A 73 7.76 -21.63 11.02
C ARG A 73 6.85 -22.14 12.12
N CYS A 74 5.58 -21.74 12.14
CA CYS A 74 4.60 -22.28 13.07
C CYS A 74 3.27 -22.57 12.36
N ASP A 75 2.44 -23.41 12.97
CA ASP A 75 1.12 -23.81 12.45
C ASP A 75 0.05 -22.72 12.64
N HIS A 76 0.42 -21.45 12.43
CA HIS A 76 -0.54 -20.35 12.47
C HIS A 76 -1.14 -20.14 11.09
N TYR A 77 -2.47 -20.19 11.03
CA TYR A 77 -3.28 -19.86 9.87
C TYR A 77 -4.31 -18.80 10.26
N GLU A 78 -4.43 -17.74 9.48
CA GLU A 78 -5.45 -16.70 9.66
C GLU A 78 -6.09 -16.34 8.32
N ALA A 79 -7.31 -15.80 8.35
CA ALA A 79 -7.94 -15.32 7.11
C ALA A 79 -7.19 -14.11 6.54
N ALA A 80 -6.92 -14.15 5.24
CA ALA A 80 -6.32 -13.10 4.47
C ALA A 80 -7.29 -11.90 4.37
N GLY A 81 -6.81 -10.71 4.72
CA GLY A 81 -7.53 -9.45 4.49
C GLY A 81 -8.06 -8.79 5.77
N ARG A 82 -9.32 -8.34 5.73
CA ARG A 82 -9.91 -7.45 6.75
C ARG A 82 -10.45 -8.21 7.97
N ASN A 83 -10.78 -9.49 7.79
CA ASN A 83 -11.34 -10.36 8.81
C ASN A 83 -10.20 -11.09 9.51
N LYS A 84 -9.39 -10.35 10.28
CA LYS A 84 -8.37 -10.95 11.14
C LYS A 84 -9.01 -11.46 12.41
N ASP A 85 -8.48 -12.57 12.94
CA ASP A 85 -8.92 -13.10 14.22
C ASP A 85 -8.66 -12.09 15.34
N ALA A 86 -9.54 -12.07 16.35
CA ALA A 86 -9.44 -11.15 17.49
C ALA A 86 -8.10 -11.31 18.24
N GLU A 87 -7.58 -12.54 18.34
CA GLU A 87 -6.26 -12.80 18.95
C GLU A 87 -5.12 -12.13 18.15
N THR A 88 -5.16 -12.20 16.81
CA THR A 88 -4.17 -11.52 15.98
C THR A 88 -4.25 -10.01 16.16
N ILE A 89 -5.47 -9.44 16.19
CA ILE A 89 -5.66 -8.00 16.38
C ILE A 89 -5.08 -7.55 17.74
N ALA A 90 -5.34 -8.31 18.81
CA ALA A 90 -4.80 -8.03 20.14
C ALA A 90 -3.27 -8.08 20.17
N ARG A 91 -2.65 -9.07 19.51
CA ARG A 91 -1.18 -9.14 19.42
C ARG A 91 -0.58 -8.02 18.57
N LEU A 92 -1.22 -7.66 17.46
CA LEU A 92 -0.80 -6.51 16.66
C LEU A 92 -0.90 -5.20 17.44
N HIS A 93 -1.89 -5.09 18.33
CA HIS A 93 -2.00 -4.01 19.31
C HIS A 93 -0.80 -3.98 20.25
N ALA A 94 -0.50 -5.10 20.90
CA ALA A 94 0.63 -5.22 21.81
C ALA A 94 1.97 -4.90 21.13
N LEU A 95 2.18 -5.38 19.89
CA LEU A 95 3.38 -5.07 19.10
C LEU A 95 3.44 -3.58 18.71
N ALA A 96 2.30 -2.96 18.36
CA ALA A 96 2.25 -1.53 18.05
C ALA A 96 2.55 -0.69 19.30
N GLU A 97 1.98 -1.05 20.45
CA GLU A 97 2.25 -0.40 21.74
C GLU A 97 3.72 -0.53 22.13
N GLN A 98 4.32 -1.72 22.00
CA GLN A 98 5.76 -1.92 22.22
C GLN A 98 6.61 -1.08 21.26
N ARG A 99 6.24 -1.01 19.97
CA ARG A 99 6.98 -0.24 18.95
C ARG A 99 6.96 1.27 19.23
N PHE A 100 5.89 1.77 19.85
CA PHE A 100 5.68 3.18 20.18
C PHE A 100 5.69 3.44 21.70
N ALA A 101 6.32 2.55 22.48
CA ALA A 101 6.42 2.66 23.92
C ALA A 101 7.31 3.84 24.34
N ASP A 102 8.38 4.09 23.57
CA ASP A 102 9.21 5.27 23.76
C ASP A 102 8.48 6.53 23.27
N PRO A 103 8.18 7.50 24.16
CA PRO A 103 7.54 8.75 23.78
C PRO A 103 8.35 9.56 22.77
N VAL A 104 9.69 9.49 22.80
CA VAL A 104 10.57 10.26 21.91
C VAL A 104 10.50 9.72 20.48
N GLU A 105 10.64 8.41 20.29
CA GLU A 105 10.45 7.77 18.98
C GLU A 105 9.03 8.00 18.43
N ARG A 106 8.02 7.94 19.29
CA ARG A 106 6.62 8.17 18.91
C ARG A 106 6.43 9.59 18.38
N GLU A 107 6.93 10.60 19.07
CA GLU A 107 6.84 12.00 18.63
C GLU A 107 7.63 12.28 17.36
N ALA A 108 8.81 11.67 17.20
CA ALA A 108 9.59 11.75 15.97
C ALA A 108 8.78 11.18 14.78
N LYS A 109 8.11 10.05 14.96
CA LYS A 109 7.24 9.46 13.94
C LYS A 109 6.01 10.30 13.63
N VAL A 110 5.37 10.89 14.64
CA VAL A 110 4.25 11.81 14.43
C VAL A 110 4.70 13.03 13.62
N ARG A 111 5.86 13.62 13.94
CA ARG A 111 6.44 14.73 13.16
C ARG A 111 6.72 14.33 11.72
N GLN A 112 7.26 13.14 11.49
CA GLN A 112 7.49 12.61 10.14
C GLN A 112 6.18 12.51 9.34
N TYR A 113 5.11 11.95 9.93
CA TYR A 113 3.82 11.83 9.26
C TYR A 113 3.17 13.19 8.97
N ARG A 114 3.30 14.17 9.87
CA ARG A 114 2.84 15.55 9.65
C ARG A 114 3.58 16.22 8.50
N ALA A 115 4.91 16.12 8.48
CA ALA A 115 5.71 16.67 7.39
C ALA A 115 5.32 16.04 6.04
N GLN A 116 5.18 14.71 6.00
CA GLN A 116 4.76 13.99 4.80
C GLN A 116 3.34 14.40 4.35
N SER A 117 2.40 14.51 5.28
CA SER A 117 1.02 14.97 5.04
C SER A 117 1.03 16.35 4.37
N ARG A 118 1.73 17.32 4.97
CA ARG A 118 1.84 18.69 4.45
C ARG A 118 2.47 18.76 3.07
N CYS A 119 3.56 18.04 2.83
CA CYS A 119 4.20 17.99 1.51
C CYS A 119 3.26 17.41 0.44
N MET A 120 2.53 16.35 0.78
CA MET A 120 1.57 15.74 -0.15
C MET A 120 0.38 16.66 -0.42
N TYR A 121 -0.16 17.34 0.60
CA TYR A 121 -1.22 18.33 0.39
C TYR A 121 -0.75 19.52 -0.44
N GLY A 122 0.45 20.03 -0.19
CA GLY A 122 1.05 21.10 -1.00
C GLY A 122 1.19 20.69 -2.46
N LEU A 123 1.72 19.49 -2.72
CA LEU A 123 1.85 18.95 -4.07
C LEU A 123 0.47 18.73 -4.73
N ALA A 124 -0.52 18.24 -3.99
CA ALA A 124 -1.87 18.06 -4.48
C ALA A 124 -2.50 19.40 -4.89
N LEU A 125 -2.33 20.46 -4.09
CA LEU A 125 -2.80 21.80 -4.41
C LEU A 125 -2.13 22.37 -5.66
N VAL A 126 -0.82 22.17 -5.82
CA VAL A 126 -0.09 22.57 -7.03
C VAL A 126 -0.64 21.84 -8.26
N CYS A 127 -0.82 20.52 -8.19
CA CYS A 127 -1.38 19.74 -9.30
C CYS A 127 -2.81 20.19 -9.65
N LEU A 128 -3.67 20.41 -8.65
CA LEU A 128 -5.04 20.88 -8.88
C LEU A 128 -5.06 22.31 -9.43
N GLY A 129 -4.17 23.20 -8.96
CA GLY A 129 -4.02 24.54 -9.48
C GLY A 129 -3.59 24.56 -10.95
N ILE A 130 -2.60 23.71 -11.32
CA ILE A 130 -2.19 23.52 -12.71
C ILE A 130 -3.36 22.99 -13.55
N ALA A 131 -4.11 22.01 -13.05
CA ALA A 131 -5.26 21.45 -13.76
C ALA A 131 -6.34 22.52 -14.02
N LEU A 132 -6.67 23.33 -13.02
CA LEU A 132 -7.62 24.44 -13.16
C LEU A 132 -7.13 25.51 -14.14
N TRP A 133 -5.85 25.84 -14.09
CA TRP A 133 -5.25 26.79 -15.03
C TRP A 133 -5.28 26.29 -16.48
N MET A 134 -4.97 25.00 -16.69
CA MET A 134 -5.05 24.36 -18.01
C MET A 134 -6.49 24.31 -18.52
N MET A 135 -7.46 24.00 -17.65
CA MET A 135 -8.88 24.00 -17.99
C MET A 135 -9.36 25.39 -18.42
N ALA A 136 -8.93 26.44 -17.72
CA ALA A 136 -9.30 27.82 -18.03
C ALA A 136 -8.63 28.34 -19.32
N SER A 137 -7.38 27.94 -19.57
CA SER A 137 -6.60 28.42 -20.73
C SER A 137 -6.94 27.69 -22.02
N ASN A 138 -7.19 26.37 -21.97
CA ASN A 138 -7.51 25.59 -23.17
C ASN A 138 -8.35 24.33 -22.85
N PRO A 139 -9.70 24.46 -22.86
CA PRO A 139 -10.59 23.37 -22.43
C PRO A 139 -10.64 22.18 -23.40
N VAL A 140 -10.15 22.33 -24.63
CA VAL A 140 -10.16 21.26 -25.65
C VAL A 140 -9.14 20.16 -25.32
N HIS A 141 -8.08 20.48 -24.58
CA HIS A 141 -7.06 19.51 -24.20
C HIS A 141 -7.45 18.76 -22.93
N THR A 142 -7.82 17.48 -23.07
CA THR A 142 -8.18 16.58 -21.94
C THR A 142 -7.06 16.29 -20.93
N VAL A 143 -5.86 16.84 -21.14
CA VAL A 143 -4.69 16.66 -20.27
C VAL A 143 -4.96 17.14 -18.83
N TYR A 144 -5.77 18.19 -18.64
CA TYR A 144 -6.10 18.68 -17.30
C TYR A 144 -6.78 17.62 -16.42
N ILE A 145 -7.53 16.68 -17.02
CA ILE A 145 -8.19 15.58 -16.28
C ILE A 145 -7.14 14.66 -15.66
N ASN A 146 -6.09 14.30 -16.42
CA ASN A 146 -5.01 13.45 -15.92
C ASN A 146 -4.25 14.14 -14.78
N VAL A 147 -3.97 15.44 -14.93
CA VAL A 147 -3.30 16.23 -13.88
C VAL A 147 -4.17 16.34 -12.63
N ALA A 148 -5.49 16.53 -12.80
CA ALA A 148 -6.44 16.52 -11.69
C ALA A 148 -6.50 15.16 -10.98
N MET A 149 -6.51 14.05 -11.73
CA MET A 149 -6.46 12.69 -11.15
C MET A 149 -5.18 12.44 -10.35
N ILE A 150 -4.03 12.91 -10.84
CA ILE A 150 -2.77 12.85 -10.09
C ILE A 150 -2.89 13.67 -8.79
N GLY A 151 -3.44 14.88 -8.86
CA GLY A 151 -3.68 15.72 -7.68
C GLY A 151 -4.56 15.02 -6.63
N LEU A 152 -5.66 14.40 -7.06
CA LEU A 152 -6.54 13.63 -6.17
C LEU A 152 -5.84 12.41 -5.55
N PHE A 153 -5.03 11.69 -6.32
CA PHE A 153 -4.27 10.54 -5.82
C PHE A 153 -3.24 10.96 -4.75
N VAL A 154 -2.55 12.07 -4.99
CA VAL A 154 -1.61 12.65 -4.02
C VAL A 154 -2.34 13.15 -2.79
N MET A 155 -3.52 13.76 -2.95
CA MET A 155 -4.38 14.17 -1.84
C MET A 155 -4.79 12.98 -0.96
N ALA A 156 -5.19 11.86 -1.57
CA ALA A 156 -5.52 10.63 -0.86
C ALA A 156 -4.31 10.06 -0.08
N LYS A 157 -3.09 10.18 -0.63
CA LYS A 157 -1.86 9.83 0.11
C LYS A 157 -1.62 10.74 1.30
N GLY A 158 -1.87 12.05 1.16
CA GLY A 158 -1.83 13.02 2.27
C GLY A 158 -2.80 12.65 3.39
N MET A 159 -4.07 12.37 3.04
CA MET A 159 -5.09 11.91 3.99
C MET A 159 -4.66 10.64 4.72
N ARG A 160 -4.08 9.67 4.01
CA ARG A 160 -3.57 8.43 4.62
C ARG A 160 -2.44 8.71 5.61
N ALA A 161 -1.49 9.59 5.27
CA ALA A 161 -0.40 9.95 6.17
C ALA A 161 -0.91 10.67 7.43
N SER A 162 -1.84 11.60 7.26
CA SER A 162 -2.51 12.32 8.36
C SER A 162 -3.26 11.37 9.30
N TYR A 163 -4.05 10.43 8.75
CA TYR A 163 -4.72 9.41 9.54
C TYR A 163 -3.74 8.53 10.33
N ARG A 164 -2.64 8.10 9.71
CA ARG A 164 -1.60 7.30 10.41
C ARG A 164 -0.92 8.09 11.52
N GLY A 165 -0.62 9.37 11.30
CA GLY A 165 -0.10 10.26 12.34
C GLY A 165 -1.06 10.41 13.52
N TRP A 166 -2.36 10.54 13.24
CA TRP A 166 -3.40 10.61 14.28
C TRP A 166 -3.53 9.31 15.08
N GLN A 167 -3.48 8.14 14.42
CA GLN A 167 -3.50 6.83 15.09
C GLN A 167 -2.33 6.69 16.08
N VAL A 168 -1.12 7.03 15.64
CA VAL A 168 0.09 6.97 16.48
C VAL A 168 0.01 7.97 17.64
N GLN A 169 -0.54 9.16 17.41
CA GLN A 169 -0.68 10.18 18.46
C GLN A 169 -1.65 9.75 19.58
N HIS A 170 -2.72 9.03 19.26
CA HIS A 170 -3.74 8.61 20.23
C HIS A 170 -3.55 7.16 20.71
N SER A 171 -2.48 6.47 20.25
CA SER A 171 -2.25 5.04 20.48
C SER A 171 -3.46 4.14 20.17
N ARG A 172 -4.31 4.57 19.22
CA ARG A 172 -5.49 3.80 18.79
C ARG A 172 -5.20 3.11 17.47
N PHE A 173 -4.94 1.82 17.55
CA PHE A 173 -4.67 0.97 16.40
C PHE A 173 -5.89 0.06 16.17
N PHE A 174 -6.12 -0.41 14.94
CA PHE A 174 -7.07 -1.50 14.61
C PHE A 174 -8.54 -1.47 15.15
N GLU A 175 -9.03 -0.41 15.80
CA GLU A 175 -10.42 -0.32 16.24
C GLU A 175 -11.36 0.03 15.07
N PRO A 176 -12.54 -0.61 14.99
CA PRO A 176 -13.55 -0.27 14.00
C PRO A 176 -14.09 1.14 14.24
N GLY A 177 -14.28 1.92 13.17
CA GLY A 177 -14.88 3.26 13.24
C GLY A 177 -13.93 4.42 13.53
N LEU A 178 -12.64 4.16 13.81
CA LEU A 178 -11.62 5.22 14.04
C LEU A 178 -11.52 6.23 12.90
N PHE A 179 -11.75 5.80 11.65
CA PHE A 179 -11.71 6.70 10.50
C PHE A 179 -12.78 7.80 10.59
N ARG A 180 -14.00 7.45 11.03
CA ARG A 180 -15.09 8.43 11.17
C ARG A 180 -14.77 9.44 12.27
N ILE A 181 -14.26 8.97 13.40
CA ILE A 181 -13.84 9.81 14.53
C ILE A 181 -12.72 10.77 14.09
N TRP A 182 -11.72 10.26 13.38
CA TRP A 182 -10.65 11.07 12.82
C TRP A 182 -11.19 12.12 11.85
N PHE A 183 -12.06 11.71 10.92
CA PHE A 183 -12.63 12.61 9.92
C PHE A 183 -13.47 13.72 10.58
N SER A 184 -14.28 13.39 11.59
CA SER A 184 -15.04 14.38 12.37
C SER A 184 -14.17 15.28 13.22
N SER A 185 -12.96 14.85 13.59
CA SER A 185 -12.06 15.66 14.42
C SER A 185 -11.43 16.84 13.69
N GLY A 186 -11.59 16.94 12.35
CA GLY A 186 -11.06 18.06 11.56
C GLY A 186 -9.53 18.14 11.54
N LYS A 187 -8.83 17.06 11.92
CA LYS A 187 -7.36 16.98 12.01
C LYS A 187 -6.67 16.49 10.73
N TRP A 188 -7.38 16.51 9.61
CA TRP A 188 -6.90 16.16 8.27
C TRP A 188 -5.65 16.93 7.81
N PHE A 189 -5.47 18.21 8.16
CA PHE A 189 -4.37 19.07 7.71
C PHE A 189 -3.17 19.19 8.69
N LEU A 190 -2.96 18.20 9.58
CA LEU A 190 -1.81 18.21 10.49
C LEU A 190 -0.48 17.93 9.80
#